data_AF-A0A7J3MXM2-F1
#
_entry.id   AF-A0A7J3MXM2-F1
#
_cell.length_a   1.000
_cell.length_b   1.000
_cell.length_c   1.000
_cell.angle_alpha   90.00
_cell.angle_beta   90.00
_cell.angle_gamma   90.00
#
_symmetry.space_group_name_H-M   'P 1'
#
loop_
_entity.id
_entity.type
_entity.pdbx_description
1 polymer ?
#
loop_
_entity_poly.entity_id
_entity_poly.type
_entity_poly.pdbx_seq_one_letter_code
_entity_poly.pdbx_strand_id
1 'polypeptide(L)'
;MSKNNNDTIVIEYYKPYDIEIPDVCIITLYRRDNVETVVQSKDFISSLVSDEDLFLSWLTSLSSSKHYPLARAIVKVNGIGYEAMYTSIRSDNVLNFPYISRVKRIHLFTQLKPQEFQLEIGEIILKPNQNSTSILSHDLSHDELYMFYSPIRILNQSKVAALAIEVDEGIFYVKVEELISKSIPSRSRRRSTKSSKKRKRKRRKKKKIRRVKRSST
;
A
#
# COMPACT_ATOMS: atom_id res chain seq x y z
N MET A 1 32.98 2.08 -32.37
CA MET A 1 31.83 1.18 -32.21
C MET A 1 30.93 1.75 -31.14
N SER A 2 29.82 2.38 -31.53
CA SER A 2 28.82 2.94 -30.62
C SER A 2 28.09 1.80 -29.91
N LYS A 3 28.14 1.77 -28.57
CA LYS A 3 27.25 0.91 -27.78
C LYS A 3 25.82 1.32 -28.15
N ASN A 4 25.02 0.37 -28.65
CA ASN A 4 23.59 0.55 -28.83
C ASN A 4 22.96 0.81 -27.46
N ASN A 5 22.85 2.08 -27.08
CA ASN A 5 21.97 2.53 -26.02
C ASN A 5 20.56 2.41 -26.56
N ASN A 6 19.99 1.20 -26.53
CA ASN A 6 18.60 1.01 -26.88
C ASN A 6 17.77 1.59 -25.74
N ASP A 7 17.00 2.62 -26.07
CA ASP A 7 15.97 3.14 -25.17
C ASP A 7 15.00 1.99 -24.87
N THR A 8 14.85 1.66 -23.59
CA THR A 8 14.09 0.48 -23.16
C THR A 8 13.11 0.86 -22.07
N ILE A 9 11.91 0.28 -22.13
CA ILE A 9 10.92 0.36 -21.06
C ILE A 9 10.79 -1.03 -20.44
N VAL A 10 11.09 -1.12 -19.16
CA VAL A 10 10.89 -2.33 -18.36
C VAL A 10 9.74 -2.09 -17.40
N ILE A 11 8.78 -3.01 -17.35
CA ILE A 11 7.65 -2.98 -16.44
C ILE A 11 7.73 -4.17 -15.51
N GLU A 12 7.80 -3.91 -14.21
CA GLU A 12 7.79 -4.91 -13.15
C GLU A 12 6.40 -4.95 -12.52
N TYR A 13 5.83 -6.14 -12.40
CA TYR A 13 4.53 -6.36 -11.79
C TYR A 13 4.66 -7.13 -10.49
N TYR A 14 3.85 -6.76 -9.50
CA TYR A 14 3.91 -7.33 -8.18
C TYR A 14 2.54 -7.83 -7.70
N LYS A 15 2.56 -8.95 -6.99
CA LYS A 15 1.38 -9.54 -6.34
C LYS A 15 1.46 -9.39 -4.83
N PRO A 16 0.31 -9.25 -4.15
CA PRO A 16 0.28 -9.14 -2.70
C PRO A 16 0.67 -10.48 -2.08
N TYR A 17 1.45 -10.42 -1.02
CA TYR A 17 1.86 -11.56 -0.21
C TYR A 17 1.65 -11.19 1.27
N ASP A 18 0.77 -11.93 1.93
CA ASP A 18 0.42 -11.69 3.32
C ASP A 18 1.41 -12.43 4.23
N ILE A 19 2.13 -11.67 5.06
CA ILE A 19 2.87 -12.20 6.20
C ILE A 19 1.95 -12.14 7.41
N GLU A 20 1.51 -13.32 7.84
CA GLU A 20 0.73 -13.46 9.06
C GLU A 20 1.66 -13.60 10.26
N ILE A 21 1.52 -12.66 11.19
CA ILE A 21 2.16 -12.75 12.50
C ILE A 21 1.06 -13.18 13.48
N PRO A 22 1.11 -14.42 13.99
CA PRO A 22 0.00 -15.03 14.72
C PRO A 22 -0.54 -14.15 15.84
N ASP A 23 -1.87 -14.03 15.90
CA ASP A 23 -2.63 -13.25 16.88
C ASP A 23 -2.28 -11.76 17.00
N VAL A 24 -1.48 -11.22 16.09
CA VAL A 24 -0.88 -9.89 16.22
C VAL A 24 -1.29 -8.99 15.06
N CYS A 25 -0.82 -9.31 13.86
CA CYS A 25 -1.11 -8.50 12.67
C CYS A 25 -0.84 -9.29 11.39
N ILE A 26 -1.43 -8.82 10.30
CA ILE A 26 -1.11 -9.27 8.95
C ILE A 26 -0.51 -8.10 8.19
N ILE A 27 0.69 -8.30 7.65
CA ILE A 27 1.42 -7.30 6.86
C ILE A 27 1.40 -7.78 5.41
N THR A 28 0.81 -6.99 4.52
CA THR A 28 0.81 -7.28 3.09
C THR A 28 2.03 -6.65 2.44
N LEU A 29 2.95 -7.49 1.99
CA LEU A 29 4.10 -7.13 1.15
C LEU A 29 3.81 -7.46 -0.32
N TYR A 30 4.77 -7.15 -1.19
CA TYR A 30 4.65 -7.35 -2.63
C TYR A 30 5.73 -8.30 -3.12
N ARG A 31 5.35 -9.44 -3.70
CA ARG A 31 6.28 -10.33 -4.40
C ARG A 31 6.33 -9.94 -5.86
N ARG A 32 7.54 -9.80 -6.41
CA ARG A 32 7.72 -9.60 -7.86
C ARG A 32 7.23 -10.86 -8.59
N ASP A 33 6.31 -10.70 -9.54
CA ASP A 33 5.65 -11.81 -10.21
C ASP A 33 6.02 -11.89 -11.70
N ASN A 34 6.11 -10.75 -12.38
CA ASN A 34 6.43 -10.71 -13.80
C ASN A 34 7.27 -9.47 -14.17
N VAL A 35 8.08 -9.60 -15.21
CA VAL A 35 8.85 -8.51 -15.81
C VAL A 35 8.61 -8.51 -17.32
N GLU A 36 8.14 -7.38 -17.84
CA GLU A 36 7.89 -7.20 -19.26
C GLU A 36 8.82 -6.12 -19.81
N THR A 37 9.34 -6.32 -21.01
CA THR A 37 10.01 -5.27 -21.76
C THR A 37 9.11 -4.83 -22.90
N VAL A 38 8.77 -3.54 -22.93
CA VAL A 38 7.89 -2.97 -23.96
C VAL A 38 8.75 -2.13 -24.90
N VAL A 39 8.65 -2.42 -26.19
CA VAL A 39 9.31 -1.63 -27.24
C VAL A 39 8.31 -0.60 -27.75
N GLN A 40 8.72 0.66 -27.77
CA GLN A 40 7.93 1.79 -28.26
C GLN A 40 8.79 2.69 -29.16
N SER A 41 8.15 3.63 -29.85
CA SER A 41 8.88 4.63 -30.64
C SER A 41 9.69 5.57 -29.72
N LYS A 42 10.82 6.08 -30.24
CA LYS A 42 11.68 7.03 -29.50
C LYS A 42 10.95 8.32 -29.11
N ASP A 43 10.06 8.81 -29.97
CA ASP A 43 9.27 10.01 -29.69
C ASP A 43 8.33 9.79 -28.50
N PHE A 44 7.71 8.61 -28.42
CA PHE A 44 6.86 8.24 -27.30
C PHE A 44 7.67 8.14 -25.99
N ILE A 45 8.81 7.46 -26.02
CA ILE A 45 9.72 7.37 -24.86
C ILE A 45 10.12 8.77 -24.39
N SER A 46 10.50 9.64 -25.31
CA SER A 46 10.90 11.02 -25.01
C SER A 46 9.76 11.81 -24.35
N SER A 47 8.51 11.59 -24.79
CA SER A 47 7.33 12.21 -24.18
C SER A 47 7.09 11.73 -22.74
N LEU A 48 7.23 10.43 -22.45
CA LEU A 48 7.09 9.90 -21.09
C LEU A 48 8.15 10.45 -20.14
N VAL A 49 9.38 10.62 -20.62
CA VAL A 49 10.48 11.17 -19.82
C VAL A 49 10.27 12.67 -19.51
N SER A 50 9.60 13.39 -20.40
CA SER A 50 9.40 14.83 -20.26
C SER A 50 8.16 15.20 -19.45
N ASP A 51 7.21 14.28 -19.29
CA ASP A 51 5.91 14.51 -18.64
C ASP A 51 5.57 13.35 -17.68
N GLU A 52 5.73 13.61 -16.38
CA GLU A 52 5.49 12.64 -15.31
C GLU A 52 4.00 12.21 -15.23
N ASP A 53 3.07 13.14 -15.46
CA ASP A 53 1.63 12.87 -15.42
C ASP A 53 1.23 11.96 -16.59
N LEU A 54 1.77 12.22 -17.78
CA LEU A 54 1.60 11.34 -18.93
C LEU A 54 2.16 9.95 -18.64
N PHE A 55 3.34 9.87 -18.02
CA PHE A 55 3.99 8.61 -17.71
C PHE A 55 3.17 7.77 -16.72
N LEU A 56 2.69 8.38 -15.64
CA LEU A 56 1.83 7.71 -14.66
C LEU A 56 0.48 7.30 -15.26
N SER A 57 -0.14 8.17 -16.07
CA SER A 57 -1.39 7.90 -16.77
C SER A 57 -1.27 6.70 -17.72
N TRP A 58 -0.18 6.66 -18.49
CA TRP A 58 0.14 5.54 -19.37
C TRP A 58 0.33 4.23 -18.59
N LEU A 59 1.14 4.22 -17.54
CA LEU A 59 1.37 3.04 -16.71
C LEU A 59 0.06 2.54 -16.06
N THR A 60 -0.78 3.47 -15.61
CA THR A 60 -2.10 3.16 -15.04
C THR A 60 -2.99 2.46 -16.07
N SER A 61 -2.99 2.95 -17.31
CA SER A 61 -3.79 2.36 -18.39
C SER A 61 -3.39 0.90 -18.66
N LEU A 62 -2.09 0.59 -18.67
CA LEU A 62 -1.58 -0.77 -18.86
C LEU A 62 -1.90 -1.67 -17.68
N SER A 63 -1.63 -1.19 -16.47
CA SER A 63 -1.69 -2.00 -15.25
C SER A 63 -3.12 -2.29 -14.82
N SER A 64 -4.07 -1.40 -15.09
CA SER A 64 -5.49 -1.59 -14.81
C SER A 64 -6.09 -2.85 -15.45
N SER A 65 -5.49 -3.32 -16.55
CA SER A 65 -5.94 -4.49 -17.31
C SER A 65 -5.36 -5.82 -16.81
N LYS A 66 -4.26 -5.81 -16.07
CA LYS A 66 -3.44 -7.02 -15.80
C LYS A 66 -3.64 -7.67 -14.43
N HIS A 67 -4.62 -7.21 -13.64
CA HIS A 67 -4.90 -7.71 -12.29
C HIS A 67 -3.76 -7.57 -11.26
N TYR A 68 -2.71 -6.80 -11.54
CA TYR A 68 -1.64 -6.51 -10.59
C TYR A 68 -1.98 -5.28 -9.75
N PRO A 69 -1.96 -5.37 -8.41
CA PRO A 69 -2.22 -4.21 -7.57
C PRO A 69 -1.08 -3.20 -7.52
N LEU A 70 0.14 -3.60 -7.88
CA LEU A 70 1.32 -2.74 -7.94
C LEU A 70 2.09 -3.02 -9.22
N ALA A 71 2.49 -1.96 -9.92
CA ALA A 71 3.38 -2.03 -11.07
C ALA A 71 4.39 -0.87 -11.03
N ARG A 72 5.62 -1.14 -11.44
CA ARG A 72 6.69 -0.15 -11.60
C ARG A 72 7.14 -0.17 -13.05
N ALA A 73 7.27 1.00 -13.66
CA ALA A 73 7.90 1.15 -14.97
C ALA A 73 9.21 1.90 -14.84
N ILE A 74 10.23 1.43 -15.55
CA ILE A 74 11.56 2.03 -15.63
C ILE A 74 11.87 2.26 -17.11
N VAL A 75 12.02 3.52 -17.48
CA VAL A 75 12.41 3.96 -18.83
C VAL A 75 13.90 4.31 -18.78
N LYS A 76 14.73 3.60 -19.54
CA LYS A 76 16.16 3.88 -19.64
C LYS A 76 16.45 4.58 -20.95
N VAL A 77 16.92 5.83 -20.88
CA VAL A 77 17.34 6.64 -22.03
C VAL A 77 18.77 7.11 -21.80
N ASN A 78 19.67 6.77 -22.71
CA ASN A 78 21.10 7.15 -22.62
C ASN A 78 21.77 6.84 -21.26
N GLY A 79 21.34 5.78 -20.57
CA GLY A 79 21.87 5.39 -19.26
C GLY A 79 21.20 6.07 -18.06
N ILE A 80 20.28 7.01 -18.27
CA ILE A 80 19.45 7.62 -17.22
C ILE A 80 18.14 6.84 -17.11
N GLY A 81 17.77 6.48 -15.88
CA GLY A 81 16.52 5.79 -15.57
C GLY A 81 15.46 6.76 -15.04
N TYR A 82 14.27 6.72 -15.64
CA TYR A 82 13.08 7.43 -15.19
C TYR A 82 12.05 6.42 -14.72
N GLU A 83 11.43 6.66 -13.57
CA GLU A 83 10.56 5.68 -12.93
C GLU A 83 9.17 6.23 -12.66
N ALA A 84 8.16 5.38 -12.84
CA ALA A 84 6.79 5.64 -12.43
C ALA A 84 6.22 4.41 -11.72
N MET A 85 5.33 4.63 -10.76
CA MET A 85 4.69 3.55 -10.02
C MET A 85 3.18 3.71 -9.95
N TYR A 86 2.48 2.61 -10.20
CA TYR A 86 1.04 2.50 -10.10
C TYR A 86 0.66 1.59 -8.93
N THR A 87 -0.27 2.03 -8.09
CA THR A 87 -0.91 1.18 -7.07
C THR A 87 -2.43 1.30 -7.13
N SER A 88 -3.13 0.15 -7.12
CA SER A 88 -4.59 0.10 -7.05
C SER A 88 -5.11 -0.01 -5.61
N ILE A 89 -4.20 -0.20 -4.65
CA ILE A 89 -4.55 -0.45 -3.26
C ILE A 89 -5.03 0.84 -2.59
N ARG A 90 -6.22 0.76 -2.02
CA ARG A 90 -6.81 1.77 -1.16
C ARG A 90 -7.07 1.12 0.19
N SER A 91 -6.19 1.36 1.16
CA SER A 91 -6.34 0.86 2.53
C SER A 91 -6.17 2.02 3.51
N ASP A 92 -6.89 1.95 4.63
CA ASP A 92 -6.90 2.99 5.67
C ASP A 92 -5.67 2.88 6.59
N ASN A 93 -5.17 1.66 6.81
CA ASN A 93 -3.94 1.37 7.55
C ASN A 93 -2.86 0.96 6.56
N VAL A 94 -2.06 1.92 6.11
CA VAL A 94 -0.98 1.67 5.16
C VAL A 94 0.28 2.32 5.66
N LEU A 95 1.37 1.58 5.65
CA LEU A 95 2.67 2.20 5.65
C LEU A 95 2.97 2.72 4.26
N ASN A 96 3.14 4.04 4.17
CA ASN A 96 3.48 4.71 2.95
C ASN A 96 4.99 4.87 2.84
N PHE A 97 5.56 4.28 1.80
CA PHE A 97 6.95 4.42 1.42
C PHE A 97 7.02 5.18 0.11
N PRO A 98 7.91 6.18 0.00
CA PRO A 98 8.01 6.98 -1.22
C PRO A 98 8.59 6.18 -2.41
N TYR A 99 9.23 5.04 -2.17
CA TYR A 99 9.83 4.18 -3.18
C TYR A 99 9.57 2.70 -2.85
N ILE A 100 9.73 1.84 -3.86
CA ILE A 100 9.68 0.40 -3.66
C ILE A 100 11.02 -0.09 -3.10
N SER A 101 10.97 -0.87 -2.04
CA SER A 101 12.17 -1.35 -1.37
C SER A 101 12.06 -2.81 -0.95
N ARG A 102 13.14 -3.57 -1.07
CA ARG A 102 13.19 -4.97 -0.63
C ARG A 102 13.22 -5.05 0.89
N VAL A 103 12.36 -5.88 1.45
CA VAL A 103 12.28 -6.12 2.89
C VAL A 103 13.25 -7.21 3.29
N LYS A 104 14.09 -6.94 4.30
CA LYS A 104 15.03 -7.92 4.86
C LYS A 104 14.51 -8.56 6.12
N ARG A 105 13.86 -7.79 6.99
CA ARG A 105 13.43 -8.28 8.30
C ARG A 105 12.29 -7.45 8.86
N ILE A 106 11.43 -8.09 9.64
CA ILE A 106 10.33 -7.44 10.35
C ILE A 106 10.51 -7.72 11.85
N HIS A 107 10.49 -6.67 12.66
CA HIS A 107 10.60 -6.72 14.11
C HIS A 107 9.32 -6.19 14.77
N LEU A 108 8.79 -6.96 15.71
CA LEU A 108 7.64 -6.57 16.53
C LEU A 108 8.05 -6.39 17.97
N PHE A 109 7.62 -5.27 18.54
CA PHE A 109 7.88 -4.92 19.93
C PHE A 109 6.60 -5.13 20.74
N THR A 110 6.61 -6.10 21.65
CA THR A 110 5.38 -6.54 22.35
C THR A 110 5.13 -5.82 23.67
N GLN A 111 6.17 -5.27 24.30
CA GLN A 111 6.09 -4.39 25.46
C GLN A 111 7.21 -3.36 25.36
N LEU A 112 6.86 -2.07 25.28
CA LEU A 112 7.85 -0.98 25.34
C LEU A 112 7.64 -0.25 26.66
N LYS A 113 8.64 -0.21 27.53
CA LYS A 113 8.58 0.68 28.68
C LYS A 113 8.80 2.12 28.18
N PRO A 114 8.05 3.13 28.68
CA PRO A 114 8.14 4.52 28.23
C PRO A 114 9.54 5.15 28.31
N GLN A 115 10.47 4.57 29.08
CA GLN A 115 11.83 5.07 29.29
C GLN A 115 12.85 4.58 28.25
N GLU A 116 12.54 3.57 27.44
CA GLU A 116 13.47 2.98 26.45
C GLU A 116 13.46 3.75 25.10
N PHE A 117 12.68 4.83 24.98
CA PHE A 117 12.46 5.55 23.72
C PHE A 117 13.59 6.54 23.32
N GLN A 118 14.51 6.89 24.22
CA GLN A 118 15.46 7.98 23.96
C GLN A 118 16.82 7.56 23.40
N LEU A 119 17.16 6.27 23.41
CA LEU A 119 18.45 5.77 22.92
C LEU A 119 18.24 4.66 21.89
N GLU A 120 18.30 5.09 20.63
CA GLU A 120 18.69 4.31 19.44
C GLU A 120 17.91 3.02 19.15
N ILE A 121 16.77 3.16 18.48
CA ILE A 121 16.11 2.06 17.75
C ILE A 121 17.10 1.29 16.85
N GLY A 122 18.11 2.00 16.31
CA GLY A 122 19.23 1.38 15.58
C GLY A 122 20.05 0.41 16.43
N GLU A 123 20.42 0.76 17.67
CA GLU A 123 21.15 -0.12 18.57
C GLU A 123 20.30 -1.29 19.09
N ILE A 124 19.02 -1.07 19.34
CA ILE A 124 18.10 -2.11 19.82
C ILE A 124 17.89 -3.21 18.76
N ILE A 125 17.83 -2.84 17.47
CA ILE A 125 17.74 -3.80 16.36
C ILE A 125 19.06 -4.55 16.15
N LEU A 126 20.20 -3.89 16.38
CA LEU A 126 21.53 -4.50 16.29
C LEU A 126 21.87 -5.42 17.48
N LYS A 127 21.27 -5.20 18.66
CA LYS A 127 21.53 -5.96 19.90
C LYS A 127 20.23 -6.27 20.66
N PRO A 128 19.39 -7.20 20.18
CA PRO A 128 18.07 -7.49 20.76
C PRO A 128 18.08 -8.10 22.19
N ASN A 129 19.26 -8.34 22.79
CA ASN A 129 19.42 -9.18 23.98
C ASN A 129 19.87 -8.46 25.27
N GLN A 130 19.95 -7.13 25.29
CA GLN A 130 20.53 -6.44 26.46
C GLN A 130 19.51 -5.94 27.49
N ASN A 131 18.24 -5.75 27.15
CA ASN A 131 17.20 -5.36 28.12
C ASN A 131 15.84 -5.94 27.73
N SER A 132 14.94 -6.01 28.72
CA SER A 132 13.72 -6.84 28.84
C SER A 132 12.59 -6.70 27.78
N THR A 133 12.88 -6.27 26.55
CA THR A 133 11.88 -6.17 25.47
C THR A 133 11.78 -7.48 24.70
N SER A 134 10.63 -8.16 24.77
CA SER A 134 10.34 -9.32 23.92
C SER A 134 10.13 -8.86 22.46
N ILE A 135 11.22 -8.84 21.69
CA ILE A 135 11.23 -8.54 20.26
C ILE A 135 11.03 -9.85 19.48
N LEU A 136 9.97 -9.92 18.68
CA LEU A 136 9.77 -11.01 17.72
C LEU A 136 10.31 -10.57 16.36
N SER A 137 11.21 -11.36 15.76
CA SER A 137 11.83 -11.01 14.48
C SER A 137 11.54 -12.08 13.42
N HIS A 138 11.12 -11.65 12.23
CA HIS A 138 10.92 -12.48 11.05
C HIS A 138 11.94 -12.10 9.99
N ASP A 139 12.86 -13.02 9.68
CA ASP A 139 13.87 -12.85 8.63
C ASP A 139 13.27 -13.17 7.24
N LEU A 140 13.42 -12.23 6.31
CA LEU A 140 12.92 -12.26 4.93
C LEU A 140 14.06 -11.95 3.94
N SER A 141 15.32 -11.96 4.39
CA SER A 141 16.47 -11.54 3.59
C SER A 141 16.69 -12.36 2.31
N HIS A 142 16.16 -13.58 2.28
CA HIS A 142 16.19 -14.48 1.12
C HIS A 142 14.95 -14.39 0.24
N ASP A 143 13.92 -13.66 0.65
CA ASP A 143 12.69 -13.50 -0.12
C ASP A 143 12.78 -12.27 -1.05
N GLU A 144 12.18 -12.38 -2.24
CA GLU A 144 11.95 -11.23 -3.13
C GLU A 144 10.65 -10.50 -2.77
N LEU A 145 10.59 -10.00 -1.53
CA LEU A 145 9.45 -9.27 -1.00
C LEU A 145 9.78 -7.78 -0.87
N TYR A 146 8.83 -6.96 -1.30
CA TYR A 146 9.00 -5.53 -1.42
C TYR A 146 7.89 -4.76 -0.70
N MET A 147 8.20 -3.52 -0.33
CA MET A 147 7.31 -2.60 0.34
C MET A 147 7.26 -1.27 -0.43
N PHE A 148 6.05 -0.72 -0.58
CA PHE A 148 5.80 0.60 -1.19
C PHE A 148 4.58 1.25 -0.52
N TYR A 149 3.39 0.75 -0.81
CA TYR A 149 2.18 1.05 -0.05
C TYR A 149 1.72 -0.26 0.58
N SER A 150 2.22 -0.60 1.76
CA SER A 150 1.94 -1.90 2.38
C SER A 150 0.80 -1.82 3.38
N PRO A 151 -0.38 -2.43 3.10
CA PRO A 151 -1.45 -2.56 4.07
C PRO A 151 -1.03 -3.32 5.30
N ILE A 152 -1.46 -2.84 6.47
CA ILE A 152 -1.26 -3.52 7.74
C ILE A 152 -2.61 -3.69 8.43
N ARG A 153 -2.96 -4.94 8.73
CA ARG A 153 -4.15 -5.29 9.50
C ARG A 153 -3.72 -5.68 10.92
N ILE A 154 -4.03 -4.84 11.89
CA ILE A 154 -3.73 -5.09 13.30
C ILE A 154 -4.87 -5.92 13.89
N LEU A 155 -4.55 -7.11 14.40
CA LEU A 155 -5.51 -8.06 14.98
C LEU A 155 -5.65 -7.85 16.49
N ASN A 156 -4.54 -7.58 17.19
CA ASN A 156 -4.55 -7.36 18.63
C ASN A 156 -3.57 -6.25 19.07
N GLN A 157 -4.11 -5.09 19.43
CA GLN A 157 -3.34 -3.92 19.81
C GLN A 157 -2.63 -4.07 21.15
N SER A 158 -3.16 -4.85 22.09
CA SER A 158 -2.55 -5.00 23.41
C SER A 158 -1.27 -5.86 23.39
N LYS A 159 -1.01 -6.56 22.29
CA LYS A 159 0.16 -7.43 22.11
C LYS A 159 1.34 -6.75 21.42
N VAL A 160 1.15 -5.57 20.80
CA VAL A 160 2.22 -4.88 20.05
C VAL A 160 2.18 -3.38 20.29
N ALA A 161 3.32 -2.86 20.76
CA ALA A 161 3.54 -1.45 20.95
C ALA A 161 4.08 -0.78 19.67
N ALA A 162 5.00 -1.44 18.96
CA ALA A 162 5.61 -0.89 17.74
C ALA A 162 6.04 -1.97 16.74
N LEU A 163 6.29 -1.53 15.52
CA LEU A 163 6.80 -2.30 14.40
C LEU A 163 8.05 -1.62 13.83
N ALA A 164 9.11 -2.39 13.60
CA ALA A 164 10.22 -1.96 12.76
C ALA A 164 10.36 -2.88 11.56
N ILE A 165 10.65 -2.32 10.39
CA ILE A 165 10.87 -3.05 9.15
C ILE A 165 12.23 -2.64 8.61
N GLU A 166 13.15 -3.60 8.53
CA GLU A 166 14.44 -3.43 7.88
C GLU A 166 14.28 -3.64 6.38
N VAL A 167 14.75 -2.67 5.61
CA VAL A 167 14.74 -2.67 4.16
C VAL A 167 16.13 -2.39 3.59
N ASP A 168 16.30 -2.45 2.27
CA ASP A 168 17.61 -2.22 1.64
C ASP A 168 18.19 -0.82 1.95
N GLU A 169 17.35 0.21 1.97
CA GLU A 169 17.74 1.62 2.17
C GLU A 169 17.71 2.07 3.63
N GLY A 170 17.33 1.22 4.59
CA GLY A 170 17.34 1.57 6.01
C GLY A 170 16.32 0.83 6.86
N ILE A 171 15.93 1.44 7.98
CA ILE A 171 14.99 0.87 8.95
C ILE A 171 13.81 1.83 9.10
N PHE A 172 12.61 1.30 8.91
CA PHE A 172 11.37 2.03 9.14
C PHE A 172 10.76 1.60 10.45
N TYR A 173 10.57 2.57 11.35
CA TYR A 173 9.96 2.36 12.65
C TYR A 173 8.63 3.09 12.74
N VAL A 174 7.63 2.41 13.28
CA VAL A 174 6.31 3.00 13.51
C VAL A 174 5.70 2.46 14.79
N LYS A 175 5.09 3.35 15.58
CA LYS A 175 4.26 2.93 16.72
C LYS A 175 2.89 2.48 16.22
N VAL A 176 2.35 1.42 16.82
CA VAL A 176 1.03 0.90 16.44
C VAL A 176 -0.07 1.95 16.65
N GLU A 177 0.02 2.73 17.72
CA GLU A 177 -0.90 3.84 18.01
C GLU A 177 -0.91 4.89 16.89
N GLU A 178 0.25 5.21 16.33
CA GLU A 178 0.38 6.19 15.23
C GLU A 178 -0.27 5.67 13.94
N LEU A 179 -0.07 4.38 13.62
CA LEU A 179 -0.74 3.73 12.48
C LEU A 179 -2.26 3.85 12.57
N ILE A 180 -2.82 3.58 13.76
CA ILE A 180 -4.27 3.63 13.99
C ILE A 180 -4.77 5.08 13.91
N SER A 181 -4.05 6.03 14.52
CA SER A 181 -4.48 7.43 14.56
C SER A 181 -4.54 8.10 13.18
N LYS A 182 -3.66 7.67 12.26
CA LYS A 182 -3.62 8.15 10.86
C LYS A 182 -4.66 7.48 9.97
N SER A 183 -5.29 6.41 10.44
CA SER A 183 -6.34 5.73 9.69
C SER A 183 -7.61 6.59 9.67
N ILE A 184 -8.04 6.99 8.48
CA ILE A 184 -9.35 7.61 8.32
C ILE A 184 -10.34 6.49 8.64
N PRO A 185 -11.23 6.62 9.64
CA PRO A 185 -12.20 5.59 9.93
C PRO A 185 -12.99 5.35 8.65
N SER A 186 -12.87 4.15 8.07
CA SER A 186 -13.70 3.75 6.94
C SER A 186 -15.12 4.15 7.30
N ARG A 187 -15.67 5.14 6.59
CA ARG A 187 -17.08 5.45 6.72
C ARG A 187 -17.75 4.15 6.37
N SER A 188 -18.21 3.41 7.38
CA SER A 188 -19.03 2.24 7.16
C SER A 188 -20.12 2.72 6.22
N ARG A 189 -20.04 2.32 4.96
CA ARG A 189 -21.14 2.48 4.03
C ARG A 189 -22.18 1.56 4.63
N ARG A 190 -22.96 2.08 5.58
CA ARG A 190 -24.23 1.48 6.02
C ARG A 190 -24.87 1.06 4.73
N ARG A 191 -24.93 -0.25 4.49
CA ARG A 191 -25.64 -0.83 3.37
C ARG A 191 -27.01 -0.17 3.43
N SER A 192 -27.26 0.82 2.58
CA SER A 192 -28.62 1.25 2.33
C SER A 192 -29.19 0.07 1.56
N THR A 193 -29.68 -0.91 2.30
CA THR A 193 -30.46 -2.00 1.76
C THR A 193 -31.46 -1.36 0.80
N LYS A 194 -31.54 -1.89 -0.42
CA LYS A 194 -32.43 -1.42 -1.51
C LYS A 194 -33.90 -1.23 -1.04
N SER A 195 -34.27 -1.67 0.16
CA SER A 195 -35.55 -1.48 0.83
C SER A 195 -35.85 -0.03 1.29
N SER A 196 -34.86 0.79 1.66
CA SER A 196 -35.14 2.13 2.22
C SER A 196 -35.52 3.18 1.15
N LYS A 197 -34.92 3.12 -0.04
CA LYS A 197 -35.33 3.93 -1.21
C LYS A 197 -36.72 3.53 -1.73
N LYS A 198 -37.07 2.23 -1.72
CA LYS A 198 -38.45 1.77 -2.07
C LYS A 198 -39.49 2.22 -1.03
N ARG A 199 -39.18 2.21 0.28
CA ARG A 199 -40.11 2.67 1.34
C ARG A 199 -40.35 4.19 1.31
N LYS A 200 -39.36 5.03 1.00
CA LYS A 200 -39.57 6.49 0.83
C LYS A 200 -40.45 6.82 -0.40
N ARG A 201 -40.30 6.09 -1.53
CA ARG A 201 -41.16 6.29 -2.73
C ARG A 201 -42.61 5.88 -2.49
N LYS A 202 -42.89 4.78 -1.76
CA LYS A 202 -44.27 4.37 -1.42
C LYS A 202 -44.98 5.33 -0.46
N ARG A 203 -44.29 5.91 0.54
CA ARG A 203 -44.89 6.91 1.46
C ARG A 203 -45.22 8.24 0.76
N ARG A 204 -44.44 8.69 -0.24
CA ARG A 204 -44.77 9.90 -1.02
C ARG A 204 -46.00 9.72 -1.92
N LYS A 205 -46.21 8.54 -2.55
CA LYS A 205 -47.44 8.27 -3.34
C LYS A 205 -48.71 8.21 -2.49
N LYS A 206 -48.69 7.60 -1.28
CA LYS A 206 -49.86 7.57 -0.37
C LYS A 206 -50.25 8.97 0.16
N LYS A 207 -49.31 9.89 0.38
CA LYS A 207 -49.62 11.27 0.78
C LYS A 207 -50.26 12.10 -0.36
N LYS A 208 -49.90 11.84 -1.62
CA LYS A 208 -50.50 12.54 -2.78
C LYS A 208 -51.97 12.14 -2.99
N ILE A 209 -52.30 10.86 -2.82
CA ILE A 209 -53.68 10.34 -2.94
C ILE A 209 -54.59 10.87 -1.82
N ARG A 210 -54.08 11.01 -0.58
CA ARG A 210 -54.85 11.56 0.54
C ARG A 210 -55.14 13.07 0.42
N ARG A 211 -54.34 13.83 -0.34
CA ARG A 211 -54.63 15.24 -0.61
C ARG A 211 -55.74 15.42 -1.65
N VAL A 212 -55.80 14.57 -2.68
CA VAL A 212 -56.83 14.65 -3.72
C VAL A 212 -58.22 14.29 -3.20
N LYS A 213 -58.35 13.33 -2.29
CA LYS A 213 -59.66 12.95 -1.69
C LYS A 213 -60.19 13.94 -0.64
N ARG A 214 -59.38 14.87 -0.15
CA ARG A 214 -59.81 15.91 0.81
C ARG A 214 -60.17 17.24 0.15
N SER A 215 -59.90 17.38 -1.14
CA SER A 215 -60.24 18.58 -1.95
C SER A 215 -61.44 18.34 -2.87
N SER A 216 -62.15 17.22 -2.71
CA SER A 216 -63.33 16.85 -3.49
C SER A 216 -64.54 16.53 -2.60
N THR A 217 -64.52 17.04 -1.37
CA THR A 217 -65.68 17.26 -0.50
C THR A 217 -65.74 18.74 -0.22
#